data_AF-A0AAD7GDG1-F1
#
_entry.id   AF-A0AAD7GDG1-F1
#
_cell.length_a   1.000
_cell.length_b   1.000
_cell.length_c   1.000
_cell.angle_alpha   90.00
_cell.angle_beta   90.00
_cell.angle_gamma   90.00
#
_symmetry.space_group_name_H-M   'P 1'
#
loop_
_entity.id
_entity.type
_entity.pdbx_description
1 polymer ?
#
loop_
_entity_poly.entity_id
_entity_poly.type
_entity_poly.pdbx_seq_one_letter_code
_entity_poly.pdbx_strand_id
1 'polypeptide(L)'
;MGIADPPNEVPESDSGESDTESEAHCQEFISSIDNPEDREFFQQMVGPVPSRILADVFHEIDKVCRTISRKHTLRRHFARAFSDTMLVSDLGDKTAVEAVLAAKGLTWDQTRGKSPAWFWRRVRRYIPQKDVLHHILSEFFDAWATAKCSVTGLPLFSDDTRQKADGVFKDVAEGWISDPVGIPLYTVEGTDKNQLTIYHNTRGTNSVEGSVHNPIRRNSAALNASPELADSLAADWRHRHNVDCGALHKNNLRYSGHYDPWLDDDIFRLQADIEWETPPVISAHRVVQDTSPLSFTPTHEQFGITEIPLVLRAKNDFLGSVHDSAQSEVSSVYPDHLHLSNLRAKRDNIYAYLAHAQKTKFAVTPVHTQKEFDLYSTAMSPGGDFFSMQAKQNFDEMATWWSSQANGKTIF
;
A
#
# COMPACT_ATOMS: atom_id res chain seq x y z
N MET A 1 -47.56 -16.06 18.73
CA MET A 1 -47.55 -14.64 18.30
C MET A 1 -46.12 -14.33 17.91
N GLY A 2 -45.85 -14.35 16.61
CA GLY A 2 -44.52 -14.10 16.05
C GLY A 2 -44.18 -12.62 16.04
N ILE A 3 -42.93 -12.31 16.34
CA ILE A 3 -42.34 -10.98 16.20
C ILE A 3 -41.80 -10.93 14.78
N ALA A 4 -42.33 -10.01 13.96
CA ALA A 4 -41.89 -9.79 12.59
C ALA A 4 -40.72 -8.79 12.57
N ASP A 5 -39.65 -9.16 11.87
CA ASP A 5 -38.52 -8.27 11.57
C ASP A 5 -38.91 -7.21 10.52
N PRO A 6 -38.34 -5.99 10.60
CA PRO A 6 -38.57 -4.94 9.60
C PRO A 6 -37.76 -5.19 8.31
N PRO A 7 -38.25 -4.68 7.15
CA PRO A 7 -37.69 -4.99 5.84
C PRO A 7 -36.36 -4.27 5.59
N ASN A 8 -35.45 -5.01 4.96
CA ASN A 8 -34.13 -4.57 4.53
C ASN A 8 -34.26 -4.01 3.10
N GLU A 9 -34.33 -2.68 2.94
CA GLU A 9 -34.32 -2.04 1.62
C GLU A 9 -32.88 -1.93 1.11
N VAL A 10 -32.60 -2.68 0.04
CA VAL A 10 -31.40 -2.56 -0.79
C VAL A 10 -31.72 -1.53 -1.89
N PRO A 11 -30.91 -0.48 -2.13
CA PRO A 11 -31.11 0.38 -3.28
C PRO A 11 -30.67 -0.34 -4.55
N GLU A 12 -31.57 -0.37 -5.52
CA GLU A 12 -31.44 -0.94 -6.86
C GLU A 12 -30.22 -0.38 -7.61
N SER A 13 -29.47 -1.28 -8.23
CA SER A 13 -28.42 -0.96 -9.20
C SER A 13 -29.05 -0.70 -10.57
N ASP A 14 -28.88 0.51 -11.08
CA ASP A 14 -29.33 0.89 -12.41
C ASP A 14 -28.38 0.33 -13.50
N SER A 15 -29.02 -0.26 -14.51
CA SER A 15 -28.53 -0.68 -15.83
C SER A 15 -27.60 0.36 -16.49
N GLY A 16 -26.60 0.04 -17.30
CA GLY A 16 -26.53 -1.00 -18.32
C GLY A 16 -26.65 -0.36 -19.71
N GLU A 17 -25.58 0.27 -20.22
CA GLU A 17 -25.45 0.64 -21.64
C GLU A 17 -24.02 0.38 -22.13
N SER A 18 -23.94 -0.18 -23.33
CA SER A 18 -22.77 -0.75 -23.99
C SER A 18 -22.06 0.27 -24.88
N ASP A 19 -20.75 0.45 -24.70
CA ASP A 19 -19.93 1.29 -25.58
C ASP A 19 -18.99 0.42 -26.44
N THR A 20 -19.45 0.11 -27.65
CA THR A 20 -18.71 -0.61 -28.69
C THR A 20 -17.75 0.28 -29.51
N GLU A 21 -17.31 1.42 -28.98
CA GLU A 21 -16.47 2.40 -29.72
C GLU A 21 -14.99 2.44 -29.27
N SER A 22 -14.56 1.57 -28.36
CA SER A 22 -13.22 1.60 -27.74
C SER A 22 -12.06 1.17 -28.68
N GLU A 23 -12.34 0.43 -29.75
CA GLU A 23 -11.28 -0.17 -30.57
C GLU A 23 -10.58 0.82 -31.53
N ALA A 24 -11.25 1.92 -31.91
CA ALA A 24 -10.67 2.90 -32.84
C ALA A 24 -9.66 3.86 -32.18
N HIS A 25 -9.69 4.02 -30.85
CA HIS A 25 -8.89 5.02 -30.13
C HIS A 25 -7.43 4.60 -29.89
N CYS A 26 -7.10 3.31 -30.03
CA CYS A 26 -5.76 2.79 -29.71
C CYS A 26 -4.70 3.14 -30.77
N GLN A 27 -5.07 3.46 -32.01
CA GLN A 27 -4.11 3.84 -33.06
C GLN A 27 -3.67 5.31 -32.98
N GLU A 28 -4.43 6.19 -32.32
CA GLU A 28 -4.02 7.60 -32.11
C GLU A 28 -2.97 7.79 -31.01
N PHE A 29 -2.83 6.82 -30.08
CA PHE A 29 -1.95 6.93 -28.92
C PHE A 29 -0.45 6.92 -29.26
N ILE A 30 -0.04 6.29 -30.36
CA ILE A 30 1.37 6.28 -30.78
C ILE A 30 1.74 7.57 -31.51
N SER A 31 0.77 8.29 -32.09
CA SER A 31 1.00 9.58 -32.76
C SER A 31 0.92 10.80 -31.83
N SER A 32 0.41 10.67 -30.60
CA SER A 32 0.19 11.81 -29.69
C SER A 32 1.36 12.14 -28.76
N ILE A 33 2.45 11.35 -28.75
CA ILE A 33 3.65 11.59 -27.93
C ILE A 33 4.37 12.90 -28.32
N ASP A 34 4.01 13.51 -29.45
CA ASP A 34 4.54 14.79 -29.93
C ASP A 34 3.59 15.99 -29.74
N ASN A 35 2.60 15.92 -28.83
CA ASN A 35 1.77 17.08 -28.53
C ASN A 35 2.55 18.11 -27.67
N PRO A 36 2.83 19.34 -28.15
CA PRO A 36 3.57 20.34 -27.38
C PRO A 36 2.90 20.77 -26.07
N GLU A 37 1.61 20.52 -25.88
CA GLU A 37 0.89 20.78 -24.62
C GLU A 37 1.34 19.87 -23.46
N ASP A 38 1.86 18.67 -23.74
CA ASP A 38 2.40 17.77 -22.71
C ASP A 38 3.78 18.22 -22.19
N ARG A 39 4.47 19.13 -22.89
CA ARG A 39 5.79 19.64 -22.47
C ARG A 39 5.74 20.55 -21.25
N GLU A 40 4.58 21.14 -20.93
CA GLU A 40 4.42 21.98 -19.72
C GLU A 40 4.33 21.15 -18.42
N PHE A 41 3.93 19.89 -18.51
CA PHE A 41 3.77 19.02 -17.35
C PHE A 41 5.10 18.46 -16.83
N PHE A 42 6.11 18.35 -17.69
CA PHE A 42 7.41 17.81 -17.32
C PHE A 42 8.35 18.89 -16.83
N GLN A 43 8.91 18.69 -15.63
CA GLN A 43 10.05 19.50 -15.19
C GLN A 43 11.18 19.37 -16.20
N GLN A 44 11.67 20.49 -16.71
CA GLN A 44 12.79 20.47 -17.65
C GLN A 44 14.05 19.96 -16.93
N MET A 45 14.85 19.15 -17.64
CA MET A 45 16.10 18.63 -17.10
C MET A 45 17.08 19.79 -16.84
N VAL A 46 17.38 20.04 -15.57
CA VAL A 46 18.49 20.88 -15.16
C VAL A 46 19.32 20.09 -14.14
N GLY A 47 20.36 19.41 -14.61
CA GLY A 47 21.34 18.73 -13.74
C GLY A 47 21.12 17.22 -13.52
N PRO A 48 21.93 16.59 -12.65
CA PRO A 48 21.91 15.15 -12.40
C PRO A 48 20.61 14.71 -11.71
N VAL A 49 20.04 13.58 -12.18
CA VAL A 49 18.79 13.02 -11.67
C VAL A 49 18.96 12.56 -10.21
N PRO A 50 18.22 13.13 -9.25
CA PRO A 50 18.21 12.65 -7.87
C PRO A 50 17.75 11.20 -7.84
N SER A 51 18.56 10.30 -7.28
CA SER A 51 18.33 8.86 -7.51
C SER A 51 17.23 8.24 -6.65
N ARG A 52 16.60 8.94 -5.67
CA ARG A 52 15.59 8.34 -4.77
C ARG A 52 14.58 9.34 -4.21
N ILE A 53 13.30 9.08 -4.47
CA ILE A 53 12.18 9.58 -3.65
C ILE A 53 12.07 8.64 -2.45
N LEU A 54 12.31 9.17 -1.25
CA LEU A 54 12.37 8.38 -0.01
C LEU A 54 11.27 8.75 0.99
N ALA A 55 10.49 9.79 0.70
CA ALA A 55 9.43 10.27 1.57
C ALA A 55 8.11 10.41 0.80
N ASP A 56 7.01 10.21 1.51
CA ASP A 56 5.65 10.40 0.98
C ASP A 56 5.16 11.80 1.34
N VAL A 57 4.84 12.61 0.32
CA VAL A 57 4.33 13.97 0.48
C VAL A 57 3.12 14.05 1.42
N PHE A 58 2.23 13.05 1.41
CA PHE A 58 1.06 13.06 2.27
C PHE A 58 1.44 12.81 3.73
N HIS A 59 2.43 11.93 3.95
CA HIS A 59 2.99 11.71 5.28
C HIS A 59 3.68 12.97 5.81
N GLU A 60 4.42 13.69 4.96
CA GLU A 60 5.07 14.94 5.35
C GLU A 60 4.07 16.05 5.71
N ILE A 61 2.99 16.19 4.93
CA ILE A 61 1.91 17.11 5.23
C ILE A 61 1.25 16.76 6.57
N ASP A 62 0.95 15.47 6.77
CA ASP A 62 0.27 14.96 7.96
C ASP A 62 1.14 15.05 9.22
N LYS A 63 2.46 14.82 9.09
CA LYS A 63 3.47 14.95 10.17
C LYS A 63 3.36 16.31 10.86
N VAL A 64 3.20 17.40 10.10
CA VAL A 64 3.01 18.76 10.64
C VAL A 64 1.56 19.02 11.03
N CYS A 65 0.59 18.61 10.21
CA CYS A 65 -0.82 18.91 10.47
C CYS A 65 -1.40 18.21 11.72
N ARG A 66 -0.79 17.11 12.17
CA ARG A 66 -1.20 16.38 13.38
C ARG A 66 -0.80 17.08 14.69
N THR A 67 0.28 17.87 14.69
CA THR A 67 0.73 18.60 15.88
C THR A 67 -0.15 19.84 16.14
N ILE A 68 -0.81 20.35 15.10
CA ILE A 68 -1.70 21.51 15.19
C ILE A 68 -3.05 21.10 15.78
N SER A 69 -3.44 21.78 16.86
CA SER A 69 -4.71 21.53 17.57
C SER A 69 -5.92 21.54 16.63
N ARG A 70 -6.80 20.53 16.76
CA ARG A 70 -8.04 20.43 15.98
C ARG A 70 -8.98 21.63 16.14
N LYS A 71 -8.87 22.34 17.26
CA LYS A 71 -9.68 23.53 17.60
C LYS A 71 -9.04 24.85 17.13
N HIS A 72 -7.82 24.81 16.60
CA HIS A 72 -7.14 26.01 16.11
C HIS A 72 -7.87 26.53 14.87
N THR A 73 -8.23 27.82 14.87
CA THR A 73 -9.08 28.43 13.84
C THR A 73 -8.44 28.38 12.45
N LEU A 74 -7.12 28.51 12.40
CA LEU A 74 -6.33 28.48 11.15
C LEU A 74 -5.93 27.08 10.67
N ARG A 75 -6.21 26.00 11.41
CA ARG A 75 -5.69 24.65 11.08
C ARG A 75 -6.09 24.20 9.67
N ARG A 76 -7.36 24.38 9.30
CA ARG A 76 -7.87 23.97 7.97
C ARG A 76 -7.26 24.81 6.85
N HIS A 77 -7.11 26.11 7.08
CA HIS A 77 -6.50 27.03 6.11
C HIS A 77 -5.01 26.71 5.91
N PHE A 78 -4.27 26.48 7.00
CA PHE A 78 -2.88 26.05 6.95
C PHE A 78 -2.72 24.74 6.19
N ALA A 79 -3.48 23.69 6.55
CA ALA A 79 -3.35 22.38 5.89
C ALA A 79 -3.65 22.46 4.38
N ARG A 80 -4.66 23.26 4.00
CA ARG A 80 -4.98 23.54 2.59
C ARG A 80 -3.83 24.26 1.88
N ALA A 81 -3.32 25.34 2.46
CA ALA A 81 -2.26 26.12 1.86
C ALA A 81 -0.93 25.35 1.80
N PHE A 82 -0.63 24.53 2.81
CA PHE A 82 0.55 23.68 2.84
C PHE A 82 0.48 22.61 1.74
N SER A 83 -0.68 21.96 1.59
CA SER A 83 -0.89 21.02 0.48
C SER A 83 -0.73 21.70 -0.89
N ASP A 84 -1.24 22.92 -1.08
CA ASP A 84 -1.14 23.63 -2.36
C ASP A 84 0.29 24.11 -2.65
N THR A 85 1.08 24.37 -1.60
CA THR A 85 2.49 24.73 -1.69
C THR A 85 3.34 23.53 -2.12
N MET A 86 3.03 22.35 -1.57
CA MET A 86 3.75 21.10 -1.90
C MET A 86 3.31 20.52 -3.25
N LEU A 87 2.03 20.62 -3.60
CA LEU A 87 1.41 19.99 -4.76
C LEU A 87 0.83 21.05 -5.70
N VAL A 88 1.66 21.52 -6.64
CA VAL A 88 1.31 22.57 -7.58
C VAL A 88 0.42 22.01 -8.69
N SER A 89 -0.75 22.61 -8.88
CA SER A 89 -1.67 22.24 -9.97
C SER A 89 -1.06 22.53 -11.34
N ASP A 90 -1.28 21.60 -12.27
CA ASP A 90 -1.11 21.83 -13.70
C ASP A 90 -2.00 22.99 -14.16
N LEU A 91 -1.43 23.91 -14.92
CA LEU A 91 -2.11 25.14 -15.31
C LEU A 91 -3.21 24.86 -16.34
N GLY A 92 -2.93 24.00 -17.34
CA GLY A 92 -3.88 23.63 -18.37
C GLY A 92 -5.11 22.93 -17.78
N ASP A 93 -4.89 21.91 -16.95
CA ASP A 93 -5.97 21.21 -16.26
C ASP A 93 -6.78 22.15 -15.36
N LYS A 94 -6.10 23.04 -14.63
CA LYS A 94 -6.75 24.03 -13.77
C LYS A 94 -7.67 24.93 -14.58
N THR A 95 -7.19 25.48 -15.70
CA THR A 95 -7.99 26.36 -16.56
C THR A 95 -9.18 25.63 -17.16
N ALA A 96 -9.02 24.38 -17.61
CA ALA A 96 -10.12 23.57 -18.13
C ALA A 96 -11.21 23.33 -17.08
N VAL A 97 -10.82 22.97 -15.85
CA VAL A 97 -11.76 22.80 -14.74
C VAL A 97 -12.44 24.12 -14.39
N GLU A 98 -11.70 25.23 -14.30
CA GLU A 98 -12.27 26.56 -14.03
C GLU A 98 -13.32 26.98 -15.06
N ALA A 99 -13.10 26.69 -16.35
CA ALA A 99 -14.07 26.96 -17.41
C ALA A 99 -15.39 26.20 -17.20
N VAL A 100 -15.32 24.91 -16.86
CA VAL A 100 -16.50 24.08 -16.56
C VAL A 100 -17.22 24.56 -15.31
N LEU A 101 -16.48 25.01 -14.29
CA LEU A 101 -17.08 25.54 -13.06
C LEU A 101 -17.77 26.89 -13.31
N ALA A 102 -17.15 27.77 -14.09
CA ALA A 102 -17.71 29.07 -14.45
C ALA A 102 -19.05 28.91 -15.19
N ALA A 103 -19.14 27.95 -16.13
CA ALA A 103 -20.39 27.63 -16.83
C ALA A 103 -21.52 27.16 -15.89
N LYS A 104 -21.17 26.63 -14.71
CA LYS A 104 -22.11 26.18 -13.67
C LYS A 104 -22.34 27.21 -12.56
N GLY A 105 -21.76 28.41 -12.68
CA GLY A 105 -21.82 29.43 -11.64
C GLY A 105 -21.10 29.04 -10.34
N LEU A 106 -20.11 28.16 -10.42
CA LEU A 106 -19.31 27.68 -9.28
C LEU A 106 -17.89 28.24 -9.36
N THR A 107 -17.24 28.38 -8.20
CA THR A 107 -15.84 28.79 -8.11
C THR A 107 -14.92 27.62 -7.74
N TRP A 108 -13.64 27.76 -8.07
CA TRP A 108 -12.56 26.83 -7.73
C TRP A 108 -12.61 26.41 -6.25
N ASP A 109 -12.56 27.38 -5.34
CA ASP A 109 -12.48 27.11 -3.90
C ASP A 109 -13.74 26.50 -3.31
N GLN A 110 -14.92 26.87 -3.84
CA GLN A 110 -16.19 26.29 -3.41
C GLN A 110 -16.27 24.81 -3.79
N THR A 111 -15.97 24.47 -5.04
CA THR A 111 -16.03 23.07 -5.51
C THR A 111 -14.97 22.24 -4.83
N ARG A 112 -13.74 22.75 -4.72
CA ARG A 112 -12.65 22.07 -4.02
C ARG A 112 -12.98 21.76 -2.56
N GLY A 113 -13.72 22.64 -1.88
CA GLY A 113 -14.18 22.42 -0.51
C GLY A 113 -15.31 21.39 -0.40
N LYS A 114 -16.26 21.38 -1.35
CA LYS A 114 -17.44 20.49 -1.33
C LYS A 114 -17.16 19.09 -1.89
N SER A 115 -16.33 19.00 -2.93
CA SER A 115 -16.14 17.77 -3.72
C SER A 115 -14.67 17.57 -4.12
N PRO A 116 -13.74 17.43 -3.15
CA PRO A 116 -12.30 17.34 -3.43
C PRO A 116 -11.92 16.10 -4.27
N ALA A 117 -12.62 14.98 -4.11
CA ALA A 117 -12.35 13.76 -4.88
C ALA A 117 -12.67 13.92 -6.38
N TRP A 118 -13.79 14.57 -6.70
CA TRP A 118 -14.14 14.89 -8.09
C TRP A 118 -13.10 15.82 -8.71
N PHE A 119 -12.69 16.81 -7.92
CA PHE A 119 -11.79 17.88 -8.31
C PHE A 119 -10.37 17.38 -8.62
N TRP A 120 -9.75 16.65 -7.69
CA TRP A 120 -8.37 16.19 -7.85
C TRP A 120 -8.20 15.01 -8.81
N ARG A 121 -9.30 14.37 -9.25
CA ARG A 121 -9.28 13.41 -10.35
C ARG A 121 -9.13 14.07 -11.73
N ARG A 122 -9.30 15.38 -11.84
CA ARG A 122 -9.28 16.14 -13.12
C ARG A 122 -8.15 17.15 -13.22
N VAL A 123 -7.32 17.24 -12.19
CA VAL A 123 -6.24 18.22 -12.11
C VAL A 123 -4.97 17.50 -11.69
N ARG A 124 -4.04 17.35 -12.63
CA ARG A 124 -2.70 16.85 -12.30
C ARG A 124 -2.01 17.85 -11.38
N ARG A 125 -1.18 17.34 -10.48
CA ARG A 125 -0.37 18.13 -9.56
C ARG A 125 1.04 17.61 -9.52
N TYR A 126 2.03 18.48 -9.52
CA TYR A 126 3.43 18.10 -9.40
C TYR A 126 4.08 18.69 -8.16
N ILE A 127 5.15 18.06 -7.70
CA ILE A 127 5.99 18.53 -6.62
C ILE A 127 7.24 19.16 -7.23
N PRO A 128 7.48 20.47 -7.03
CA PRO A 128 8.63 21.17 -7.60
C PRO A 128 9.98 20.51 -7.26
N GLN A 129 11.01 20.82 -8.07
CA GLN A 129 12.39 20.44 -7.76
C GLN A 129 12.80 20.96 -6.39
N LYS A 130 13.72 20.22 -5.74
CA LYS A 130 14.09 20.46 -4.34
C LYS A 130 14.47 21.90 -4.02
N ASP A 131 15.21 22.58 -4.90
CA ASP A 131 15.70 23.94 -4.64
C ASP A 131 14.55 24.95 -4.68
N VAL A 132 13.63 24.78 -5.65
CA VAL A 132 12.41 25.58 -5.77
C VAL A 132 11.47 25.30 -4.60
N LEU A 133 11.23 24.03 -4.29
CA LEU A 133 10.35 23.63 -3.20
C LEU A 133 10.88 24.11 -1.85
N HIS A 134 12.18 23.97 -1.60
CA HIS A 134 12.83 24.41 -0.37
C HIS A 134 12.65 25.92 -0.17
N HIS A 135 12.87 26.72 -1.21
CA HIS A 135 12.71 28.16 -1.15
C HIS A 135 11.25 28.56 -0.86
N ILE A 136 10.29 28.05 -1.62
CA ILE A 136 8.86 28.38 -1.43
C ILE A 136 8.39 27.92 -0.04
N LEU A 137 8.83 26.74 0.40
CA LEU A 137 8.45 26.21 1.71
C LEU A 137 9.05 27.02 2.86
N SER A 138 10.26 27.59 2.69
CA SER A 138 10.88 28.55 3.62
C SER A 138 9.96 29.74 3.86
N GLU A 139 9.58 30.41 2.77
CA GLU A 139 8.70 31.57 2.84
C GLU A 139 7.33 31.21 3.42
N PHE A 140 6.81 30.03 3.06
CA PHE A 140 5.55 29.52 3.57
C PHE A 140 5.60 29.34 5.10
N PHE A 141 6.56 28.57 5.63
CA PHE A 141 6.61 28.35 7.08
C PHE A 141 6.94 29.62 7.85
N ASP A 142 7.77 30.52 7.33
CA ASP A 142 8.03 31.82 7.95
C ASP A 142 6.76 32.68 8.04
N ALA A 143 5.94 32.71 6.98
CA ALA A 143 4.68 33.44 6.95
C ALA A 143 3.66 32.87 7.96
N TRP A 144 3.60 31.55 8.11
CA TRP A 144 2.63 30.89 9.00
C TRP A 144 3.10 30.74 10.45
N ALA A 145 4.40 30.78 10.72
CA ALA A 145 4.98 30.60 12.05
C ALA A 145 4.50 31.66 13.06
N THR A 146 4.21 32.88 12.60
CA THR A 146 3.75 33.99 13.45
C THR A 146 2.23 34.05 13.60
N ALA A 147 1.49 33.21 12.86
CA ALA A 147 0.04 33.23 12.86
C ALA A 147 -0.53 32.80 14.21
N LYS A 148 -1.56 33.51 14.68
CA LYS A 148 -2.20 33.25 15.98
C LYS A 148 -3.65 32.85 15.82
N CYS A 149 -4.13 32.00 16.71
CA CYS A 149 -5.53 31.64 16.82
C CYS A 149 -6.35 32.88 17.17
N SER A 150 -7.35 33.20 16.37
CA SER A 150 -8.28 34.30 16.63
C SER A 150 -9.10 34.14 17.91
N VAL A 151 -9.27 32.90 18.40
CA VAL A 151 -10.06 32.61 19.61
C VAL A 151 -9.18 32.47 20.85
N THR A 152 -8.08 31.72 20.76
CA THR A 152 -7.24 31.41 21.94
C THR A 152 -5.99 32.29 22.05
N GLY A 153 -5.65 33.05 21.00
CA GLY A 153 -4.41 33.84 20.95
C GLY A 153 -3.11 33.02 20.84
N LEU A 154 -3.20 31.69 20.94
CA LEU A 154 -2.06 30.78 20.87
C LEU A 154 -1.46 30.78 19.45
N PRO A 155 -0.12 30.60 19.33
CA PRO A 155 0.51 30.47 18.02
C PRO A 155 0.05 29.19 17.31
N LEU A 156 0.02 29.23 15.98
CA LEU A 156 -0.24 28.06 15.15
C LEU A 156 0.88 27.03 15.29
N PHE A 157 2.13 27.50 15.39
CA PHE A 157 3.31 26.68 15.54
C PHE A 157 3.70 26.62 17.02
N SER A 158 3.49 25.45 17.64
CA SER A 158 4.16 25.10 18.89
C SER A 158 5.60 24.66 18.63
N ASP A 159 6.37 24.44 19.69
CA ASP A 159 7.72 23.90 19.58
C ASP A 159 7.75 22.55 18.86
N ASP A 160 6.76 21.68 19.11
CA ASP A 160 6.59 20.39 18.42
C ASP A 160 6.25 20.59 16.94
N THR A 161 5.32 21.49 16.60
CA THR A 161 5.01 21.82 15.19
C THR A 161 6.24 22.33 14.46
N ARG A 162 7.05 23.18 15.09
CA ARG A 162 8.30 23.70 14.51
C ARG A 162 9.30 22.57 14.29
N GLN A 163 9.50 21.70 15.27
CA GLN A 163 10.38 20.54 15.12
C GLN A 163 9.95 19.63 13.96
N LYS A 164 8.64 19.41 13.77
CA LYS A 164 8.14 18.64 12.62
C LYS A 164 8.33 19.37 11.29
N ALA A 165 8.09 20.68 11.25
CA ALA A 165 8.33 21.51 10.07
C ALA A 165 9.81 21.50 9.66
N ASP A 166 10.74 21.59 10.63
CA ASP A 166 12.18 21.47 10.39
C ASP A 166 12.56 20.09 9.83
N GLY A 167 11.87 19.04 10.27
CA GLY A 167 11.98 17.70 9.70
C GLY A 167 11.59 17.67 8.22
N VAL A 168 10.44 18.25 7.87
CA VAL A 168 10.01 18.36 6.45
C VAL A 168 11.03 19.15 5.64
N PHE A 169 11.58 20.25 6.16
CA PHE A 169 12.62 21.01 5.47
C PHE A 169 13.83 20.17 5.12
N LYS A 170 14.30 19.36 6.08
CA LYS A 170 15.41 18.45 5.85
C LYS A 170 15.08 17.47 4.73
N ASP A 171 13.90 16.86 4.76
CA ASP A 171 13.46 15.88 3.77
C ASP A 171 13.36 16.53 2.36
N VAL A 172 12.91 17.79 2.27
CA VAL A 172 12.91 18.57 1.02
C VAL A 172 14.33 18.91 0.55
N ALA A 173 15.22 19.37 1.44
CA ALA A 173 16.60 19.74 1.09
C ALA A 173 17.40 18.57 0.51
N GLU A 174 17.15 17.37 1.02
CA GLU A 174 17.72 16.11 0.52
C GLU A 174 17.08 15.64 -0.80
N GLY A 175 15.98 16.28 -1.23
CA GLY A 175 15.25 15.98 -2.46
C GLY A 175 14.40 14.71 -2.38
N TRP A 176 14.01 14.27 -1.18
CA TRP A 176 13.30 13.00 -0.99
C TRP A 176 11.84 13.03 -1.39
N ILE A 177 11.27 14.21 -1.64
CA ILE A 177 9.82 14.42 -1.88
C ILE A 177 9.55 14.94 -3.30
N SER A 178 10.52 15.57 -3.96
CA SER A 178 10.34 16.13 -5.30
C SER A 178 10.02 15.06 -6.33
N ASP A 179 9.18 15.41 -7.31
CA ASP A 179 8.86 14.48 -8.39
C ASP A 179 10.11 14.18 -9.24
N PRO A 180 10.23 12.96 -9.78
CA PRO A 180 11.35 12.62 -10.63
C PRO A 180 11.16 13.26 -12.01
N VAL A 181 12.23 13.85 -12.53
CA VAL A 181 12.21 14.46 -13.86
C VAL A 181 11.99 13.40 -14.94
N GLY A 182 11.04 13.66 -15.84
CA GLY A 182 10.74 12.80 -16.99
C GLY A 182 9.96 11.53 -16.65
N ILE A 183 9.48 11.35 -15.41
CA ILE A 183 8.65 10.21 -15.03
C ILE A 183 7.19 10.66 -14.93
N PRO A 184 6.27 10.12 -15.76
CA PRO A 184 4.86 10.44 -15.66
C PRO A 184 4.26 9.77 -14.40
N LEU A 185 3.76 10.59 -13.49
CA LEU A 185 3.09 10.14 -12.26
C LEU A 185 1.56 10.14 -12.38
N TYR A 186 1.05 10.48 -13.55
CA TYR A 186 -0.37 10.35 -13.87
C TYR A 186 -0.57 9.54 -15.14
N THR A 187 -1.62 8.73 -15.15
CA THR A 187 -2.12 8.05 -16.35
C THR A 187 -3.56 8.49 -16.61
N VAL A 188 -3.96 8.57 -17.88
CA VAL A 188 -5.32 8.94 -18.28
C VAL A 188 -6.24 7.73 -18.10
N GLU A 189 -7.32 7.87 -17.34
CA GLU A 189 -8.37 6.85 -17.18
C GLU A 189 -9.49 7.00 -18.22
N GLY A 190 -9.69 8.20 -18.74
CA GLY A 190 -10.74 8.51 -19.71
C GLY A 190 -11.21 9.96 -19.58
N THR A 191 -12.42 10.22 -20.07
CA THR A 191 -13.01 11.57 -20.09
C THR A 191 -14.37 11.56 -19.40
N ASP A 192 -14.68 12.63 -18.67
CA ASP A 192 -15.96 12.77 -17.99
C ASP A 192 -17.06 13.41 -18.86
N LYS A 193 -18.29 13.42 -18.35
CA LYS A 193 -19.45 14.04 -19.03
C LYS A 193 -19.32 15.54 -19.35
N ASN A 194 -18.32 16.22 -18.79
CA ASN A 194 -18.01 17.63 -19.06
C ASN A 194 -16.81 17.77 -20.02
N GLN A 195 -16.40 16.68 -20.67
CA GLN A 195 -15.22 16.62 -21.53
C GLN A 195 -13.90 16.93 -20.80
N LEU A 196 -13.85 16.68 -19.48
CA LEU A 196 -12.63 16.81 -18.69
C LEU A 196 -11.93 15.46 -18.58
N THR A 197 -10.62 15.45 -18.84
CA THR A 197 -9.76 14.28 -18.65
C THR A 197 -9.77 13.85 -17.18
N ILE A 198 -9.88 12.54 -16.97
CA ILE A 198 -9.79 11.89 -15.67
C ILE A 198 -8.42 11.24 -15.58
N TYR A 199 -7.70 11.54 -14.49
CA TYR A 199 -6.37 11.03 -14.24
C TYR A 199 -6.34 10.08 -13.05
N HIS A 200 -5.59 9.00 -13.21
CA HIS A 200 -5.09 8.16 -12.13
C HIS A 200 -3.73 8.70 -11.67
N ASN A 201 -3.54 8.84 -10.36
CA ASN A 201 -2.26 9.30 -9.79
C ASN A 201 -1.53 8.11 -9.18
N THR A 202 -0.27 7.91 -9.57
CA THR A 202 0.60 6.90 -8.94
C THR A 202 1.27 7.41 -7.67
N ARG A 203 1.21 8.73 -7.38
CA ARG A 203 1.70 9.29 -6.12
C ARG A 203 0.80 8.92 -4.95
N GLY A 204 1.48 8.60 -3.86
CA GLY A 204 0.95 8.64 -2.51
C GLY A 204 1.27 7.40 -1.73
N THR A 205 0.84 7.44 -0.47
CA THR A 205 0.74 6.27 0.39
C THR A 205 0.03 5.22 -0.43
N ASN A 206 0.76 4.16 -0.75
CA ASN A 206 0.21 3.05 -1.47
C ASN A 206 -1.17 2.71 -0.85
N SER A 207 -2.05 2.19 -1.68
CA SER A 207 -3.19 1.43 -1.20
C SER A 207 -2.79 0.31 -0.22
N VAL A 208 -1.52 0.14 0.19
CA VAL A 208 -1.16 -0.72 1.29
C VAL A 208 -1.77 -0.24 2.61
N GLU A 209 -1.81 1.05 3.00
CA GLU A 209 -2.44 1.41 4.29
C GLU A 209 -3.99 1.26 4.27
N GLY A 210 -4.62 1.60 3.15
CA GLY A 210 -6.09 1.62 3.00
C GLY A 210 -6.71 0.33 2.42
N SER A 211 -6.03 -0.34 1.50
CA SER A 211 -6.54 -1.46 0.71
C SER A 211 -5.85 -2.79 1.01
N VAL A 212 -4.65 -2.81 1.59
CA VAL A 212 -3.97 -4.06 2.02
C VAL A 212 -4.04 -4.22 3.55
N HIS A 213 -3.47 -3.28 4.32
CA HIS A 213 -3.40 -3.28 5.78
C HIS A 213 -4.78 -3.29 6.43
N ASN A 214 -5.72 -2.45 5.98
CA ASN A 214 -7.05 -2.41 6.59
C ASN A 214 -7.84 -3.71 6.38
N PRO A 215 -7.92 -4.29 5.17
CA PRO A 215 -8.52 -5.60 4.98
C PRO A 215 -7.80 -6.71 5.74
N ILE A 216 -6.47 -6.76 5.72
CA ILE A 216 -5.69 -7.74 6.50
C ILE A 216 -6.00 -7.60 8.00
N ARG A 217 -6.02 -6.36 8.53
CA ARG A 217 -6.32 -6.10 9.95
C ARG A 217 -7.75 -6.52 10.30
N ARG A 218 -8.73 -6.17 9.47
CA ARG A 218 -10.15 -6.54 9.69
C ARG A 218 -10.32 -8.04 9.67
N ASN A 219 -9.79 -8.72 8.65
CA ASN A 219 -9.93 -10.16 8.49
C ASN A 219 -9.18 -10.93 9.59
N SER A 220 -7.94 -10.54 9.89
CA SER A 220 -7.12 -11.24 10.88
C SER A 220 -7.64 -11.03 12.31
N ALA A 221 -8.04 -9.80 12.66
CA ALA A 221 -8.53 -9.49 14.00
C ALA A 221 -9.93 -10.05 14.27
N ALA A 222 -10.85 -9.98 13.30
CA ALA A 222 -12.22 -10.50 13.48
C ALA A 222 -12.27 -12.03 13.59
N LEU A 223 -11.36 -12.73 12.90
CA LEU A 223 -11.34 -14.20 12.87
C LEU A 223 -10.49 -14.83 13.97
N ASN A 224 -9.82 -14.02 14.81
CA ASN A 224 -8.76 -14.48 15.71
C ASN A 224 -7.80 -15.44 14.97
N ALA A 225 -7.37 -15.00 13.78
CA ALA A 225 -6.74 -15.89 12.82
C ALA A 225 -5.44 -16.48 13.38
N SER A 226 -5.27 -17.80 13.25
CA SER A 226 -3.97 -18.43 13.48
C SER A 226 -2.95 -17.89 12.48
N PRO A 227 -1.64 -17.94 12.77
CA PRO A 227 -0.61 -17.55 11.80
C PRO A 227 -0.77 -18.23 10.43
N GLU A 228 -1.14 -19.51 10.40
CA GLU A 228 -1.42 -20.27 9.17
C GLU A 228 -2.62 -19.70 8.39
N LEU A 229 -3.70 -19.36 9.10
CA LEU A 229 -4.87 -18.74 8.49
C LEU A 229 -4.55 -17.32 7.99
N ALA A 230 -3.80 -16.54 8.75
CA ALA A 230 -3.38 -15.20 8.35
C ALA A 230 -2.49 -15.23 7.10
N ASP A 231 -1.55 -16.17 7.03
CA ASP A 231 -0.68 -16.40 5.86
C ASP A 231 -1.51 -16.77 4.63
N SER A 232 -2.46 -17.69 4.79
CA SER A 232 -3.38 -18.12 3.73
C SER A 232 -4.27 -16.97 3.21
N LEU A 233 -4.85 -16.19 4.13
CA LEU A 233 -5.70 -15.04 3.78
C LEU A 233 -4.90 -13.93 3.08
N ALA A 234 -3.66 -13.68 3.51
CA ALA A 234 -2.78 -12.72 2.85
C ALA A 234 -2.37 -13.19 1.45
N ALA A 235 -2.13 -14.49 1.26
CA ALA A 235 -1.83 -15.07 -0.04
C ALA A 235 -3.02 -14.98 -1.01
N ASP A 236 -4.23 -15.33 -0.57
CA ASP A 236 -5.46 -15.20 -1.37
C ASP A 236 -5.71 -13.73 -1.74
N TRP A 237 -5.70 -12.82 -0.76
CA TRP A 237 -5.89 -11.40 -1.01
C TRP A 237 -4.87 -10.85 -2.03
N ARG A 238 -3.59 -11.18 -1.87
CA ARG A 238 -2.51 -10.75 -2.79
C ARG A 238 -2.76 -11.26 -4.19
N HIS A 239 -3.11 -12.55 -4.34
CA HIS A 239 -3.38 -13.13 -5.64
C HIS A 239 -4.53 -12.40 -6.34
N ARG A 240 -5.68 -12.24 -5.67
CA ARG A 240 -6.84 -11.55 -6.23
C ARG A 240 -6.55 -10.11 -6.60
N HIS A 241 -5.90 -9.38 -5.69
CA HIS A 241 -5.52 -7.99 -5.92
C HIS A 241 -4.60 -7.85 -7.13
N ASN A 242 -3.59 -8.72 -7.26
CA ASN A 242 -2.66 -8.68 -8.38
C ASN A 242 -3.35 -9.03 -9.72
N VAL A 243 -4.31 -9.96 -9.71
CA VAL A 243 -5.11 -10.29 -10.90
C VAL A 243 -5.99 -9.11 -11.30
N ASP A 244 -6.69 -8.48 -10.34
CA ASP A 244 -7.54 -7.31 -10.58
C ASP A 244 -6.73 -6.11 -11.10
N CYS A 245 -5.64 -5.76 -10.42
CA CYS A 245 -4.77 -4.66 -10.82
C CYS A 245 -4.06 -4.98 -12.14
N GLY A 246 -3.68 -6.22 -12.38
CA GLY A 246 -3.10 -6.67 -13.65
C GLY A 246 -4.08 -6.50 -14.80
N ALA A 247 -5.34 -6.93 -14.62
CA ALA A 247 -6.40 -6.76 -15.62
C ALA A 247 -6.62 -5.28 -15.95
N LEU A 248 -6.76 -4.47 -14.91
CA LEU A 248 -7.08 -3.06 -15.06
C LEU A 248 -5.91 -2.30 -15.68
N HIS A 249 -4.70 -2.45 -15.17
CA HIS A 249 -3.57 -1.61 -15.58
C HIS A 249 -2.90 -2.08 -16.88
N LYS A 250 -2.93 -3.38 -17.19
CA LYS A 250 -2.36 -3.88 -18.46
C LYS A 250 -3.34 -3.78 -19.61
N ASN A 251 -4.60 -4.10 -19.37
CA ASN A 251 -5.58 -4.29 -20.43
C ASN A 251 -6.76 -3.29 -20.36
N ASN A 252 -6.80 -2.40 -19.35
CA ASN A 252 -7.94 -1.50 -19.10
C ASN A 252 -9.28 -2.25 -18.94
N LEU A 253 -9.23 -3.45 -18.34
CA LEU A 253 -10.39 -4.30 -18.16
C LEU A 253 -10.60 -4.63 -16.70
N ARG A 254 -11.88 -4.70 -16.28
CA ARG A 254 -12.22 -5.27 -14.99
C ARG A 254 -12.15 -6.79 -15.09
N TYR A 255 -11.39 -7.42 -14.20
CA TYR A 255 -11.36 -8.88 -14.11
C TYR A 255 -12.74 -9.42 -13.71
N SER A 256 -13.18 -10.47 -14.41
CA SER A 256 -14.48 -11.11 -14.19
C SER A 256 -14.39 -12.64 -14.22
N GLY A 257 -13.18 -13.20 -14.13
CA GLY A 257 -12.92 -14.63 -14.10
C GLY A 257 -12.87 -15.22 -12.68
N HIS A 258 -12.39 -16.45 -12.57
CA HIS A 258 -12.22 -17.13 -11.28
C HIS A 258 -10.78 -16.98 -10.76
N TYR A 259 -10.58 -16.65 -9.48
CA TYR A 259 -9.25 -16.46 -8.91
C TYR A 259 -8.50 -17.76 -8.56
N ASP A 260 -8.94 -18.90 -9.11
CA ASP A 260 -8.23 -20.16 -8.93
C ASP A 260 -7.50 -20.43 -10.25
N PRO A 261 -6.18 -20.17 -10.31
CA PRO A 261 -5.42 -20.30 -11.54
C PRO A 261 -5.38 -21.75 -12.05
N TRP A 262 -5.54 -22.75 -11.16
CA TRP A 262 -5.55 -24.15 -11.55
C TRP A 262 -6.87 -24.55 -12.20
N LEU A 263 -7.97 -24.02 -11.69
CA LEU A 263 -9.28 -24.23 -12.31
C LEU A 263 -9.31 -23.64 -13.72
N ASP A 264 -8.74 -22.45 -13.92
CA ASP A 264 -8.65 -21.82 -15.24
C ASP A 264 -7.73 -22.62 -16.18
N ASP A 265 -6.59 -23.15 -15.70
CA ASP A 265 -5.68 -24.02 -16.49
C ASP A 265 -6.33 -25.37 -16.84
N ASP A 266 -7.06 -26.00 -15.92
CA ASP A 266 -7.81 -27.24 -16.18
C ASP A 266 -8.92 -27.03 -17.20
N ILE A 267 -9.66 -25.91 -17.12
CA ILE A 267 -10.64 -25.52 -18.13
C ILE A 267 -9.96 -25.34 -19.49
N PHE A 268 -8.78 -24.70 -19.54
CA PHE A 268 -8.02 -24.53 -20.78
C PHE A 268 -7.62 -25.87 -21.39
N ARG A 269 -7.11 -26.79 -20.57
CA ARG A 269 -6.75 -28.14 -21.01
C ARG A 269 -7.94 -28.88 -21.60
N LEU A 270 -9.09 -28.83 -20.93
CA LEU A 270 -10.33 -29.46 -21.41
C LEU A 270 -10.85 -28.79 -22.70
N GLN A 271 -10.69 -27.48 -22.86
CA GLN A 271 -11.10 -26.76 -24.07
C GLN A 271 -10.22 -27.10 -25.28
N ALA A 272 -8.92 -27.36 -25.06
CA ALA A 272 -7.98 -27.74 -26.10
C ALA A 272 -8.28 -29.13 -26.70
N ASP A 273 -8.90 -30.02 -25.91
CA ASP A 273 -9.32 -31.36 -26.35
C ASP A 273 -10.63 -31.35 -27.16
N ILE A 274 -11.31 -30.20 -27.29
CA ILE A 274 -12.57 -30.08 -28.02
C ILE A 274 -12.31 -29.60 -29.45
N GLU A 275 -12.81 -30.34 -30.43
CA GLU A 275 -12.86 -29.88 -31.82
C GLU A 275 -14.02 -28.89 -32.01
N TRP A 276 -13.69 -27.60 -32.07
CA TRP A 276 -14.67 -26.54 -32.26
C TRP A 276 -14.96 -26.32 -33.75
N GLU A 277 -16.22 -26.40 -34.16
CA GLU A 277 -16.64 -25.92 -35.50
C GLU A 277 -16.42 -24.41 -35.64
N THR A 278 -16.54 -23.68 -34.52
CA THR A 278 -16.14 -22.27 -34.38
C THR A 278 -15.62 -22.07 -32.97
N PRO A 279 -14.35 -21.66 -32.79
CA PRO A 279 -13.77 -21.47 -31.47
C PRO A 279 -14.56 -20.44 -30.65
N PRO A 280 -14.76 -20.68 -29.34
CA PRO A 280 -15.40 -19.70 -28.48
C PRO A 280 -14.55 -18.43 -28.42
N VAL A 281 -15.22 -17.28 -28.47
CA VAL A 281 -14.55 -16.00 -28.26
C VAL A 281 -13.98 -15.99 -26.84
N ILE A 282 -12.65 -15.96 -26.74
CA ILE A 282 -11.94 -15.85 -25.47
C ILE A 282 -12.35 -14.52 -24.84
N SER A 283 -13.12 -14.59 -23.76
CA SER A 283 -13.61 -13.41 -23.07
C SER A 283 -12.43 -12.54 -22.60
N ALA A 284 -12.58 -11.22 -22.64
CA ALA A 284 -11.47 -10.29 -22.37
C ALA A 284 -10.81 -10.46 -20.98
N HIS A 285 -11.53 -11.00 -19.98
CA HIS A 285 -10.95 -11.37 -18.67
C HIS A 285 -9.93 -12.53 -18.74
N ARG A 286 -10.02 -13.38 -19.77
CA ARG A 286 -9.09 -14.50 -20.00
C ARG A 286 -7.78 -14.06 -20.64
N VAL A 287 -7.75 -12.89 -21.30
CA VAL A 287 -6.52 -12.28 -21.87
C VAL A 287 -5.56 -11.83 -20.76
N VAL A 288 -6.08 -11.55 -19.56
CA VAL A 288 -5.27 -11.14 -18.40
C VAL A 288 -4.37 -12.27 -17.89
N GLN A 289 -4.78 -13.52 -18.11
CA GLN A 289 -4.08 -14.74 -17.67
C GLN A 289 -3.53 -15.54 -18.87
N ASP A 290 -3.05 -14.86 -19.92
CA ASP A 290 -2.44 -15.51 -21.10
C ASP A 290 -1.08 -16.20 -20.81
N THR A 291 -0.83 -16.52 -19.55
CA THR A 291 0.36 -17.24 -19.08
C THR A 291 -0.11 -18.40 -18.22
N SER A 292 0.11 -19.63 -18.69
CA SER A 292 -0.18 -20.83 -17.89
C SER A 292 0.52 -20.70 -16.52
N PRO A 293 -0.14 -21.05 -15.40
CA PRO A 293 0.50 -21.09 -14.08
C PRO A 293 1.78 -21.93 -14.07
N LEU A 294 1.87 -22.93 -14.93
CA LEU A 294 3.04 -23.81 -15.10
C LEU A 294 4.20 -23.15 -15.87
N SER A 295 3.95 -22.03 -16.55
CA SER A 295 4.97 -21.29 -17.29
C SER A 295 5.80 -20.34 -16.41
N PHE A 296 5.34 -20.06 -15.18
CA PHE A 296 6.10 -19.25 -14.24
C PHE A 296 7.29 -20.05 -13.71
N THR A 297 8.49 -19.43 -13.76
CA THR A 297 9.66 -20.00 -13.11
C THR A 297 9.43 -20.01 -11.59
N PRO A 298 9.62 -21.13 -10.89
CA PRO A 298 9.54 -21.16 -9.43
C PRO A 298 10.46 -20.09 -8.84
N THR A 299 9.92 -19.20 -8.01
CA THR A 299 10.72 -18.19 -7.32
C THR A 299 11.01 -18.64 -5.89
N HIS A 300 12.13 -18.17 -5.35
CA HIS A 300 12.43 -18.31 -3.92
C HIS A 300 11.80 -17.18 -3.08
N GLU A 301 11.00 -16.30 -3.71
CA GLU A 301 10.35 -15.20 -3.02
C GLU A 301 9.26 -15.74 -2.11
N GLN A 302 9.37 -15.45 -0.82
CA GLN A 302 8.37 -15.81 0.18
C GLN A 302 7.63 -14.56 0.64
N PHE A 303 6.32 -14.71 0.81
CA PHE A 303 5.44 -13.65 1.31
C PHE A 303 4.66 -14.17 2.51
N GLY A 304 4.65 -13.40 3.60
CA GLY A 304 4.00 -13.79 4.85
C GLY A 304 5.03 -14.22 5.90
N ILE A 305 4.90 -15.42 6.46
CA ILE A 305 5.88 -15.94 7.43
C ILE A 305 7.15 -16.35 6.68
N THR A 306 8.21 -15.56 6.83
CA THR A 306 9.47 -15.76 6.11
C THR A 306 10.44 -16.63 6.88
N GLU A 307 11.27 -17.36 6.13
CA GLU A 307 12.42 -18.05 6.70
C GLU A 307 13.42 -17.07 7.32
N ILE A 308 13.87 -17.36 8.54
CA ILE A 308 14.94 -16.58 9.14
C ILE A 308 16.25 -16.90 8.38
N PRO A 309 17.01 -15.89 7.93
CA PRO A 309 18.25 -16.12 7.19
C PRO A 309 19.19 -17.10 7.89
N LEU A 310 19.79 -18.03 7.15
CA LEU A 310 20.65 -19.08 7.69
C LEU A 310 21.77 -18.52 8.58
N VAL A 311 22.37 -17.40 8.18
CA VAL A 311 23.43 -16.72 8.95
C VAL A 311 22.92 -16.27 10.32
N LEU A 312 21.71 -15.71 10.38
CA LEU A 312 21.09 -15.29 11.64
C LEU A 312 20.68 -16.49 12.49
N ARG A 313 20.22 -17.59 11.87
CA ARG A 313 19.89 -18.82 12.58
C ARG A 313 21.12 -19.46 13.22
N ALA A 314 22.23 -19.52 12.48
CA ALA A 314 23.49 -20.05 12.99
C ALA A 314 24.09 -19.16 14.08
N LYS A 315 24.03 -17.83 13.90
CA LYS A 315 24.59 -16.86 14.85
C LYS A 315 23.86 -16.87 16.19
N ASN A 316 22.54 -17.04 16.20
CA ASN A 316 21.70 -16.87 17.40
C ASN A 316 21.18 -18.21 17.98
N ASP A 317 21.79 -19.35 17.63
CA ASP A 317 21.37 -20.69 18.06
C ASP A 317 19.90 -21.02 17.74
N PHE A 318 19.39 -20.58 16.59
CA PHE A 318 18.05 -20.94 16.12
C PHE A 318 18.04 -22.18 15.24
N LEU A 319 19.19 -22.81 14.98
CA LEU A 319 19.27 -24.01 14.14
C LEU A 319 18.45 -25.14 14.77
N GLY A 320 17.29 -25.43 14.18
CA GLY A 320 16.53 -26.63 14.52
C GLY A 320 17.17 -27.85 13.89
N SER A 321 17.03 -29.02 14.53
CA SER A 321 17.06 -30.27 13.77
C SER A 321 15.95 -30.13 12.74
N VAL A 322 16.30 -30.13 11.45
CA VAL A 322 15.35 -30.61 10.45
C VAL A 322 14.86 -31.94 11.03
N HIS A 323 13.56 -32.10 11.23
CA HIS A 323 13.04 -33.40 11.62
C HIS A 323 13.37 -34.36 10.47
N ASP A 324 14.53 -35.01 10.58
CA ASP A 324 14.87 -36.29 9.96
C ASP A 324 13.96 -37.35 10.59
N SER A 325 12.67 -37.23 10.30
CA SER A 325 11.78 -38.38 10.26
C SER A 325 11.57 -38.67 8.80
N ALA A 326 12.38 -39.61 8.30
CA ALA A 326 12.07 -40.37 7.11
C ALA A 326 10.57 -40.73 7.12
N GLN A 327 9.90 -40.55 5.97
CA GLN A 327 8.50 -40.89 5.69
C GLN A 327 7.41 -39.91 6.14
N SER A 328 7.60 -38.60 5.96
CA SER A 328 6.48 -37.76 5.53
C SER A 328 6.83 -37.20 4.18
N GLU A 329 5.98 -37.47 3.19
CA GLU A 329 6.01 -36.77 1.90
C GLU A 329 6.32 -35.29 2.17
N VAL A 330 7.32 -34.77 1.46
CA VAL A 330 7.78 -33.38 1.59
C VAL A 330 6.66 -32.48 1.08
N SER A 331 5.60 -32.34 1.87
CA SER A 331 4.61 -31.29 1.71
C SER A 331 5.34 -30.04 2.18
N SER A 332 5.93 -29.32 1.23
CA SER A 332 6.20 -27.90 1.42
C SER A 332 5.02 -27.26 2.16
N VAL A 333 5.31 -26.36 3.11
CA VAL A 333 4.28 -25.58 3.81
C VAL A 333 3.33 -24.92 2.80
N TYR A 334 3.90 -24.55 1.66
CA TYR A 334 3.21 -24.10 0.48
C TYR A 334 3.08 -25.28 -0.49
N PRO A 335 1.89 -25.85 -0.71
CA PRO A 335 1.73 -26.90 -1.71
C PRO A 335 2.28 -26.43 -3.07
N ASP A 336 2.80 -27.37 -3.88
CA ASP A 336 3.27 -27.11 -5.25
C ASP A 336 2.15 -26.53 -6.15
N HIS A 337 0.91 -26.65 -5.68
CA HIS A 337 -0.26 -25.97 -6.20
C HIS A 337 -0.73 -24.88 -5.23
N LEU A 338 -0.98 -23.66 -5.71
CA LEU A 338 -1.69 -22.59 -4.98
C LEU A 338 -3.11 -23.06 -4.60
N HIS A 339 -3.25 -23.85 -3.54
CA HIS A 339 -4.56 -24.19 -3.00
C HIS A 339 -5.03 -23.02 -2.14
N LEU A 340 -6.06 -22.32 -2.61
CA LEU A 340 -6.81 -21.37 -1.81
C LEU A 340 -7.30 -22.08 -0.53
N SER A 341 -6.69 -21.73 0.60
CA SER A 341 -7.06 -22.07 1.98
C SER A 341 -7.71 -23.44 2.22
N ASN A 342 -7.01 -24.55 1.93
CA ASN A 342 -7.32 -25.82 2.59
C ASN A 342 -6.67 -25.83 3.98
N LEU A 343 -7.33 -25.18 4.92
CA LEU A 343 -6.94 -25.23 6.33
C LEU A 343 -7.03 -26.69 6.79
N ARG A 344 -5.91 -27.28 7.23
CA ARG A 344 -5.97 -28.59 7.88
C ARG A 344 -6.84 -28.46 9.13
N ALA A 345 -7.94 -29.20 9.18
CA ALA A 345 -8.95 -29.12 10.25
C ALA A 345 -8.42 -29.42 11.66
N LYS A 346 -7.18 -29.92 11.79
CA LYS A 346 -6.53 -30.21 13.07
C LYS A 346 -5.01 -30.14 12.94
N ARG A 347 -4.42 -28.99 13.27
CA ARG A 347 -3.00 -28.88 13.64
C ARG A 347 -2.95 -28.43 15.09
N ASP A 348 -2.51 -29.33 15.97
CA ASP A 348 -2.58 -29.15 17.42
C ASP A 348 -1.46 -28.24 17.99
N ASN A 349 -0.57 -27.66 17.16
CA ASN A 349 0.50 -26.80 17.65
C ASN A 349 0.88 -25.65 16.68
N ILE A 350 0.37 -24.45 16.96
CA ILE A 350 0.67 -23.21 16.22
C ILE A 350 2.17 -22.90 16.22
N TYR A 351 2.86 -23.15 17.32
CA TYR A 351 4.31 -22.88 17.43
C TYR A 351 5.14 -23.85 16.60
N ALA A 352 4.70 -25.10 16.46
CA ALA A 352 5.37 -26.04 15.57
C ALA A 352 5.25 -25.60 14.09
N TYR A 353 4.08 -25.08 13.69
CA TYR A 353 3.90 -24.51 12.36
C TYR A 353 4.82 -23.30 12.15
N LEU A 354 4.86 -22.36 13.10
CA LEU A 354 5.71 -21.17 13.03
C LEU A 354 7.20 -21.52 12.97
N ALA A 355 7.67 -22.40 13.86
CA ALA A 355 9.07 -22.83 13.87
C ALA A 355 9.46 -23.50 12.55
N HIS A 356 8.57 -24.31 11.98
CA HIS A 356 8.79 -24.95 10.69
C HIS A 356 8.84 -23.93 9.53
N ALA A 357 7.89 -22.99 9.47
CA ALA A 357 7.88 -21.92 8.46
C ALA A 357 9.11 -21.01 8.56
N GLN A 358 9.56 -20.67 9.78
CA GLN A 358 10.74 -19.86 10.04
C GLN A 358 12.06 -20.64 9.89
N LYS A 359 11.99 -21.97 9.75
CA LYS A 359 13.09 -22.94 9.80
C LYS A 359 13.97 -22.82 11.06
N THR A 360 13.34 -22.66 12.21
CA THR A 360 13.98 -22.54 13.52
C THR A 360 13.68 -23.70 14.45
N LYS A 361 14.51 -23.87 15.49
CA LYS A 361 14.33 -24.89 16.55
C LYS A 361 13.02 -24.70 17.32
N PHE A 362 12.70 -23.45 17.65
CA PHE A 362 11.48 -23.01 18.31
C PHE A 362 10.90 -21.82 17.56
N ALA A 363 9.61 -21.54 17.75
CA ALA A 363 8.95 -20.43 17.06
C ALA A 363 9.52 -19.10 17.54
N VAL A 364 9.96 -18.24 16.63
CA VAL A 364 10.37 -16.88 16.98
C VAL A 364 9.12 -16.01 17.01
N THR A 365 8.67 -15.67 18.21
CA THR A 365 7.46 -14.87 18.45
C THR A 365 7.76 -13.67 19.36
N PRO A 366 6.95 -12.60 19.33
CA PRO A 366 6.99 -11.58 20.38
C PRO A 366 6.78 -12.22 21.76
N VAL A 367 7.35 -11.60 22.79
CA VAL A 367 7.10 -11.98 24.20
C VAL A 367 5.59 -11.93 24.45
N HIS A 368 4.99 -13.07 24.75
CA HIS A 368 3.54 -13.20 24.87
C HIS A 368 3.09 -14.15 25.98
N THR A 369 3.95 -15.08 26.44
CA THR A 369 3.64 -15.88 27.63
C THR A 369 4.04 -15.15 28.91
N GLN A 370 3.39 -15.52 30.03
CA GLN A 370 3.78 -14.97 31.33
C GLN A 370 5.24 -15.31 31.68
N LYS A 371 5.70 -16.53 31.35
CA LYS A 371 7.09 -16.93 31.66
C LYS A 371 8.10 -16.16 30.84
N GLU A 372 7.81 -15.89 29.57
CA GLU A 372 8.64 -15.03 28.73
C GLU A 372 8.67 -13.61 29.31
N PHE A 373 7.52 -13.07 29.70
CA PHE A 373 7.44 -11.74 30.30
C PHE A 373 8.25 -11.64 31.59
N ASP A 374 8.14 -12.63 32.48
CA ASP A 374 8.87 -12.67 33.74
C ASP A 374 10.39 -12.79 33.51
N LEU A 375 10.80 -13.65 32.56
CA LEU A 375 12.20 -13.84 32.18
C LEU A 375 12.79 -12.56 31.56
N TYR A 376 12.08 -11.97 30.59
CA TYR A 376 12.47 -10.72 29.93
C TYR A 376 12.57 -9.58 30.94
N SER A 377 11.55 -9.42 31.79
CA SER A 377 11.51 -8.36 32.79
C SER A 377 12.65 -8.49 33.80
N THR A 378 12.98 -9.72 34.21
CA THR A 378 14.10 -9.98 35.12
C THR A 378 15.44 -9.62 34.46
N ALA A 379 15.65 -10.05 33.22
CA ALA A 379 16.88 -9.78 32.46
C ALA A 379 17.10 -8.29 32.17
N MET A 380 16.01 -7.53 32.01
CA MET A 380 16.02 -6.10 31.68
C MET A 380 15.85 -5.19 32.90
N SER A 381 15.69 -5.73 34.11
CA SER A 381 15.55 -4.95 35.34
C SER A 381 16.91 -4.44 35.84
N PRO A 382 16.97 -3.36 36.66
CA PRO A 382 18.22 -2.89 37.24
C PRO A 382 19.01 -4.00 37.94
N GLY A 383 20.21 -4.30 37.43
CA GLY A 383 21.06 -5.40 37.91
C GLY A 383 20.90 -6.73 37.15
N GLY A 384 20.01 -6.80 36.16
CA GLY A 384 19.88 -7.94 35.25
C GLY A 384 20.93 -7.93 34.13
N ASP A 385 21.14 -9.09 33.52
CA ASP A 385 22.23 -9.37 32.57
C ASP A 385 22.23 -8.45 31.33
N PHE A 386 21.07 -7.90 30.95
CA PHE A 386 20.91 -7.06 29.76
C PHE A 386 20.44 -5.63 30.08
N PHE A 387 20.46 -5.24 31.35
CA PHE A 387 20.10 -3.89 31.76
C PHE A 387 21.19 -2.88 31.39
N SER A 388 20.78 -1.80 30.73
CA SER A 388 21.69 -0.71 30.34
C SER A 388 21.00 0.63 30.55
N MET A 389 21.60 1.50 31.38
CA MET A 389 21.09 2.86 31.58
C MET A 389 21.49 3.84 30.46
N GLN A 390 22.60 3.59 29.75
CA GLN A 390 23.20 4.57 28.83
C GLN A 390 23.90 3.94 27.60
N ALA A 391 24.06 2.62 27.53
CA ALA A 391 24.72 1.92 26.41
C ALA A 391 23.71 1.25 25.46
N LYS A 392 24.08 1.14 24.18
CA LYS A 392 23.32 0.43 23.16
C LYS A 392 23.20 -1.05 23.55
N GLN A 393 21.97 -1.56 23.62
CA GLN A 393 21.71 -2.97 23.96
C GLN A 393 22.30 -3.90 22.89
N ASN A 394 22.95 -4.98 23.34
CA ASN A 394 23.49 -6.00 22.46
C ASN A 394 22.42 -7.05 22.15
N PHE A 395 21.57 -6.74 21.16
CA PHE A 395 20.44 -7.61 20.78
C PHE A 395 20.88 -8.99 20.24
N ASP A 396 22.09 -9.11 19.66
CA ASP A 396 22.60 -10.40 19.18
C ASP A 396 22.90 -11.36 20.34
N GLU A 397 23.55 -10.84 21.38
CA GLU A 397 23.86 -11.61 22.59
C GLU A 397 22.60 -11.97 23.36
N MET A 398 21.66 -11.02 23.45
CA MET A 398 20.34 -11.26 24.04
C MET A 398 19.55 -12.33 23.28
N ALA A 399 19.55 -12.31 21.95
CA ALA A 399 18.87 -13.32 21.14
C ALA A 399 19.47 -14.72 21.35
N THR A 400 20.80 -14.81 21.41
CA THR A 400 21.50 -16.08 21.69
C THR A 400 21.18 -16.60 23.09
N TRP A 401 21.24 -15.73 24.10
CA TRP A 401 20.84 -16.07 25.47
C TRP A 401 19.38 -16.50 25.53
N TRP A 402 18.48 -15.77 24.89
CA TRP A 402 17.05 -16.10 24.87
C TRP A 402 16.81 -17.49 24.27
N SER A 403 17.45 -17.80 23.13
CA SER A 403 17.37 -19.13 22.51
C SER A 403 17.80 -20.26 23.46
N SER A 404 18.82 -20.01 24.29
CA SER A 404 19.27 -20.99 25.29
C SER A 404 18.24 -21.24 26.41
N GLN A 405 17.37 -20.27 26.68
CA GLN A 405 16.29 -20.38 27.68
C GLN A 405 15.01 -20.97 27.08
N ALA A 406 14.88 -20.93 25.75
CA ALA A 406 13.70 -21.40 25.05
C ALA A 406 13.53 -22.93 25.18
N ASN A 407 12.26 -23.34 25.34
CA ASN A 407 11.85 -24.74 25.48
C ASN A 407 10.72 -25.13 24.53
N GLY A 408 10.25 -24.20 23.69
CA GLY A 408 9.20 -24.44 22.70
C GLY A 408 7.83 -24.77 23.28
N LYS A 409 7.61 -24.50 24.58
CA LYS A 409 6.35 -24.74 25.28
C LYS A 409 5.86 -23.53 26.06
N THR A 410 6.76 -22.91 26.80
CA THR A 410 6.45 -21.76 27.67
C THR A 410 7.39 -20.59 27.44
N ILE A 411 8.55 -20.83 26.83
CA ILE A 411 9.48 -19.82 26.35
C ILE A 411 9.84 -20.27 24.94
N PHE A 412 9.60 -19.41 23.95
CA PHE A 412 9.79 -19.70 22.54
C PHE A 412 11.01 -19.00 21.96
#